data_AF-A0A0D5ZCV4-F1
#
_entry.id   AF-A0A0D5ZCV4-F1
#
_cell.length_a   1.000
_cell.length_b   1.000
_cell.length_c   1.000
_cell.angle_alpha   90.00
_cell.angle_beta   90.00
_cell.angle_gamma   90.00
#
_symmetry.space_group_name_H-M   'P 1'
#
loop_
_entity.id
_entity.type
_entity.pdbx_description
1 polymer ?
#
loop_
_entity_poly.entity_id
_entity_poly.type
_entity_poly.pdbx_seq_one_letter_code
_entity_poly.pdbx_strand_id
1 'polypeptide(L)' 'MSAAYVTISSIRGVIRKYGGNRNDVRALRDTYQMMKEDEFLVRHPYLTIEDFRSLKVKFTRKNC' A
#
# COMPACT_ATOMS: atom_id res chain seq x y z
N MET A 1 7.76 5.78 -20.34
CA MET A 1 7.57 5.34 -18.94
C MET A 1 6.08 5.11 -18.69
N SER A 2 5.67 3.92 -18.26
CA SER A 2 4.27 3.66 -17.87
C SER A 2 4.08 4.10 -16.42
N ALA A 3 3.16 5.04 -16.20
CA ALA A 3 2.79 5.45 -14.85
C ALA A 3 1.90 4.38 -14.20
N ALA A 4 2.12 4.11 -12.93
CA ALA A 4 1.28 3.25 -12.12
C ALA A 4 0.97 3.90 -10.78
N TYR A 5 -0.06 3.39 -10.12
CA TYR A 5 -0.43 3.79 -8.77
C TYR A 5 -0.64 2.55 -7.90
N VAL A 6 -0.30 2.65 -6.62
CA VAL A 6 -0.73 1.70 -5.60
C VAL A 6 -1.46 2.44 -4.50
N THR A 7 -2.63 1.94 -4.15
CA THR A 7 -3.47 2.46 -3.07
C THR A 7 -3.45 1.45 -1.93
N ILE A 8 -3.06 1.93 -0.75
CA ILE A 8 -3.09 1.19 0.51
C ILE A 8 -4.31 1.70 1.28
N SER A 9 -5.22 0.80 1.63
CA SER A 9 -6.45 1.10 2.37
C SER A 9 -6.69 0.09 3.48
N SER A 10 -7.30 0.52 4.57
CA SER A 10 -7.82 -0.34 5.63
C SER A 10 -9.34 -0.12 5.79
N ILE A 11 -9.91 -0.69 6.86
CA ILE A 11 -11.29 -0.42 7.29
C ILE A 11 -11.59 1.08 7.49
N ARG A 12 -10.57 1.89 7.83
CA ARG A 12 -10.71 3.35 8.00
C ARG A 12 -10.71 4.13 6.67
N GLY A 13 -10.47 3.45 5.54
CA GLY A 13 -10.37 4.08 4.22
C GLY A 13 -8.95 4.08 3.68
N VAL A 14 -8.62 5.07 2.84
CA VAL A 14 -7.31 5.15 2.18
C VAL A 14 -6.25 5.65 3.17
N ILE A 15 -5.29 4.79 3.49
CA ILE A 15 -4.13 5.13 4.34
C ILE A 15 -3.13 5.92 3.52
N ARG A 16 -2.80 5.43 2.32
CA ARG A 16 -1.77 6.04 1.47
C ARG A 16 -1.95 5.70 0.01
N LYS A 17 -1.59 6.62 -0.87
CA LYS A 17 -1.55 6.41 -2.33
C LYS A 17 -0.16 6.79 -2.83
N TYR A 18 0.47 5.87 -3.56
CA TYR A 18 1.75 6.10 -4.21
C TYR A 18 1.55 6.09 -5.72
N GLY A 19 2.23 6.99 -6.43
CA GLY A 19 2.27 7.04 -7.88
C GLY A 19 3.70 7.16 -8.35
N GLY A 20 4.01 6.58 -9.51
CA GLY A 20 5.37 6.64 -10.04
C GLY A 20 5.60 5.66 -11.18
N ASN A 21 6.87 5.28 -11.35
CA ASN A 21 7.24 4.24 -12.30
C ASN A 21 6.61 2.91 -11.89
N ARG A 22 6.17 2.15 -12.88
CA ARG A 22 5.57 0.82 -12.72
C ARG A 22 6.39 -0.11 -11.84
N ASN A 23 7.73 -0.10 -11.98
CA ASN A 23 8.60 -1.00 -11.22
C ASN A 23 8.62 -0.62 -9.74
N ASP A 24 8.78 0.66 -9.42
CA ASP A 24 8.81 1.16 -8.03
C ASP A 24 7.47 0.93 -7.33
N VAL A 25 6.37 1.19 -8.04
CA VAL A 25 5.02 0.98 -7.51
C VAL A 25 4.73 -0.51 -7.29
N ARG A 26 5.26 -1.39 -8.13
CA ARG A 26 5.17 -2.84 -7.94
C ARG A 26 6.00 -3.29 -6.74
N ALA A 27 7.24 -2.82 -6.61
CA ALA A 27 8.08 -3.12 -5.45
C ALA A 27 7.40 -2.68 -4.15
N LEU A 28 6.82 -1.47 -4.12
CA LEU A 28 6.04 -0.98 -2.97
C LEU A 28 4.83 -1.88 -2.65
N ARG A 29 4.11 -2.33 -3.68
CA ARG A 29 3.00 -3.29 -3.50
C ARG A 29 3.47 -4.55 -2.80
N ASP A 30 4.57 -5.12 -3.28
CA ASP A 30 5.13 -6.38 -2.76
C ASP A 30 5.65 -6.18 -1.32
N THR A 31 6.28 -5.04 -1.02
CA THR A 31 6.66 -4.66 0.35
C THR A 31 5.46 -4.67 1.29
N TYR A 32 4.34 -4.03 0.92
CA TYR A 32 3.15 -4.01 1.77
C TYR A 32 2.45 -5.37 1.88
N GLN A 33 2.55 -6.24 0.86
CA GLN A 33 2.00 -7.59 0.91
C GLN A 33 2.82 -8.54 1.78
N MET A 34 4.13 -8.33 1.87
CA MET A 34 5.05 -9.14 2.69
C MET A 34 5.28 -8.54 4.09
N MET A 35 4.79 -7.33 4.34
CA MET A 35 4.97 -6.62 5.60
C MET A 35 4.31 -7.37 6.75
N LYS A 36 5.06 -7.50 7.85
CA LYS A 36 4.52 -8.07 9.10
C LYS A 36 3.73 -7.02 9.88
N GLU A 37 2.90 -7.50 10.81
CA GLU A 37 2.09 -6.64 11.69
C GLU A 37 2.95 -5.61 12.42
N ASP A 38 4.03 -6.05 13.07
CA ASP A 38 4.93 -5.17 13.84
C ASP A 38 5.55 -4.06 12.97
N GLU A 39 6.01 -4.43 11.77
CA GLU A 39 6.57 -3.48 10.80
C GLU A 39 5.52 -2.47 10.31
N PHE A 40 4.27 -2.94 10.13
CA PHE A 40 3.17 -2.09 9.74
C PHE A 40 2.84 -1.06 10.83
N LEU A 41 2.77 -1.49 12.09
CA LEU A 41 2.46 -0.60 13.23
C LEU A 41 3.60 0.39 13.51
N VAL A 42 4.86 -0.01 13.33
CA VAL A 42 6.00 0.91 13.40
C VAL A 42 5.92 1.97 12.30
N ARG A 43 5.52 1.56 11.08
CA ARG A 43 5.41 2.48 9.94
C ARG A 43 4.19 3.40 10.02
N HIS A 44 3.12 2.94 10.66
CA HIS A 44 1.85 3.66 10.81
C HIS A 44 1.42 3.65 12.29
N PRO A 45 2.09 4.43 13.16
CA PRO A 45 1.85 4.39 14.61
C PRO A 45 0.45 4.86 15.04
N TYR A 46 -0.31 5.46 14.13
CA TYR A 46 -1.69 5.89 14.33
C TYR A 46 -2.74 4.85 13.91
N LEU A 47 -2.31 3.69 13.41
CA LEU A 47 -3.17 2.58 12.99
C LEU A 47 -3.13 1.44 13.99
N THR A 48 -4.17 0.59 13.96
CA THR A 48 -4.28 -0.55 14.88
C THR A 48 -4.01 -1.88 14.17
N ILE A 49 -3.95 -2.95 14.97
CA ILE A 49 -3.90 -4.33 14.46
C ILE A 49 -5.10 -4.64 13.56
N GLU A 50 -6.28 -4.08 13.84
CA GLU A 50 -7.46 -4.25 12.98
C GLU A 50 -7.29 -3.57 11.62
N ASP A 51 -6.60 -2.43 11.57
CA ASP A 51 -6.24 -1.76 10.32
C ASP A 51 -5.29 -2.63 9.48
N PHE A 52 -4.34 -3.32 10.12
CA PHE A 52 -3.45 -4.27 9.45
C PHE A 52 -4.21 -5.50 8.93
N ARG A 53 -5.08 -6.09 9.74
CA ARG A 53 -5.89 -7.25 9.34
C ARG A 53 -6.87 -6.94 8.20
N SER A 54 -7.33 -5.69 8.11
CA SER A 54 -8.19 -5.20 7.03
C SER A 54 -7.44 -4.56 5.86
N LEU A 55 -6.10 -4.68 5.84
CA LEU A 55 -5.25 -4.07 4.82
C LEU A 55 -5.59 -4.58 3.42
N LYS A 56 -5.82 -3.64 2.51
CA LYS A 56 -6.03 -3.89 1.08
C LYS A 56 -5.02 -3.06 0.28
N VAL A 57 -4.30 -3.75 -0.59
CA VAL A 57 -3.27 -3.18 -1.46
C VAL A 57 -3.75 -3.27 -2.91
N LYS A 58 -4.16 -2.15 -3.51
CA LYS A 58 -4.68 -2.10 -4.88
C LYS A 58 -3.66 -1.48 -5.83
N PHE A 59 -3.17 -2.26 -6.78
CA PHE A 59 -2.33 -1.78 -7.87
C PHE A 59 -3.20 -1.33 -9.07
N THR A 60 -2.89 -0.19 -9.66
CA THR A 60 -3.62 0.36 -10.82
C THR A 60 -2.60 0.83 -11.86
N ARG A 61 -2.73 0.32 -13.09
CA ARG A 61 -1.93 0.79 -14.22
C ARG A 61 -2.59 2.04 -14.77
N LYS A 62 -1.82 3.09 -15.05
CA LYS A 62 -2.29 4.17 -15.92
C LYS A 62 -2.18 3.63 -17.34
N ASN A 63 -3.29 3.15 -17.88
CA ASN A 63 -3.39 2.92 -19.32
C ASN A 63 -3.48 4.31 -19.95
N CYS A 64 -2.41 4.72 -20.62
CA CYS A 64 -2.45 5.81 -21.57
C CYS A 64 -2.95 5.27 -22.90
#